data_AF-A0A9W9L6V2-F1
#
_entry.id   AF-A0A9W9L6V2-F1
#
_cell.length_a   1.000
_cell.length_b   1.000
_cell.length_c   1.000
_cell.angle_alpha   90.00
_cell.angle_beta   90.00
_cell.angle_gamma   90.00
#
_symmetry.space_group_name_H-M   'P 1'
#
loop_
_entity.id
_entity.type
_entity.pdbx_description
1 polymer ?
#
loop_
_entity_poly.entity_id
_entity_poly.type
_entity_poly.pdbx_seq_one_letter_code
_entity_poly.pdbx_strand_id
1 'polypeptide(L)'
;MPTVSPQAADMPSSFMAIQKYIVPDSLPVPPEAYEGDEFFCQFTPRIHRDSHLADSGCWQCQLDLLDSQGRAHADAVRNRSNKSYAVGCINPTVGSFTALCASEAIPERLALISYIVEYAYVHDDGKIFATLELLKCTH
;
A
#
# COMPACT_ATOMS: atom_id res chain seq x y z
N MET A 1 -62.86 -6.43 -19.23
CA MET A 1 -62.66 -5.43 -18.15
C MET A 1 -63.51 -5.85 -16.97
N PRO A 2 -63.11 -5.66 -15.69
CA PRO A 2 -62.23 -4.60 -15.12
C PRO A 2 -60.94 -5.19 -14.44
N THR A 3 -59.76 -4.54 -14.30
CA THR A 3 -59.31 -3.36 -13.50
C THR A 3 -59.79 -3.44 -12.04
N VAL A 4 -59.00 -3.39 -10.95
CA VAL A 4 -57.85 -2.54 -10.54
C VAL A 4 -57.16 -3.23 -9.32
N SER A 5 -55.83 -3.12 -9.20
CA SER A 5 -55.01 -3.39 -7.99
C SER A 5 -54.97 -2.11 -7.12
N PRO A 6 -54.81 -2.12 -5.77
CA PRO A 6 -53.43 -2.17 -5.25
C PRO A 6 -53.22 -2.68 -3.81
N GLN A 7 -51.94 -2.99 -3.58
CA GLN A 7 -51.14 -2.70 -2.38
C GLN A 7 -51.06 -3.69 -1.20
N ALA A 8 -49.80 -4.11 -1.02
CA ALA A 8 -49.03 -4.06 0.22
C ALA A 8 -49.18 -5.24 1.20
N ALA A 9 -48.26 -6.19 1.06
CA ALA A 9 -47.43 -6.67 2.17
C ALA A 9 -46.17 -7.28 1.52
N ASP A 10 -45.11 -6.49 1.39
CA ASP A 10 -43.98 -6.48 2.33
C ASP A 10 -43.02 -7.64 2.08
N MET A 11 -41.88 -7.32 1.47
CA MET A 11 -40.55 -7.47 2.08
C MET A 11 -39.50 -6.94 1.09
N PRO A 12 -38.57 -6.06 1.52
CA PRO A 12 -37.68 -5.35 0.61
C PRO A 12 -36.61 -6.26 -0.01
N SER A 13 -36.46 -6.10 -1.32
CA SER A 13 -35.46 -6.62 -2.27
C SER A 13 -33.97 -6.44 -1.87
N SER A 14 -33.67 -5.88 -0.69
CA SER A 14 -32.28 -5.51 -0.33
C SER A 14 -31.41 -6.68 0.13
N PHE A 15 -31.91 -7.91 0.16
CA PHE A 15 -31.17 -9.08 0.66
C PHE A 15 -30.62 -10.03 -0.42
N MET A 16 -30.87 -9.78 -1.72
CA MET A 16 -30.48 -10.70 -2.79
C MET A 16 -29.58 -10.09 -3.89
N ALA A 17 -29.07 -8.87 -3.70
CA ALA A 17 -28.16 -8.24 -4.64
C ALA A 17 -26.90 -7.70 -3.95
N ILE A 18 -26.18 -8.54 -3.20
CA ILE A 18 -24.72 -8.40 -3.15
C ILE A 18 -24.23 -8.93 -4.49
N GLN A 19 -24.38 -8.10 -5.52
CA GLN A 19 -23.61 -8.25 -6.75
C GLN A 19 -22.16 -8.27 -6.26
N LYS A 20 -21.51 -9.44 -6.28
CA LYS A 20 -20.06 -9.57 -6.05
C LYS A 20 -19.44 -8.53 -6.99
N TYR A 21 -19.04 -7.39 -6.45
CA TYR A 21 -18.26 -6.41 -7.19
C TYR A 21 -16.96 -7.12 -7.51
N ILE A 22 -16.88 -7.67 -8.72
CA ILE A 22 -15.63 -8.17 -9.26
C ILE A 22 -14.83 -6.91 -9.52
N VAL A 23 -13.93 -6.63 -8.60
CA VAL A 23 -12.87 -5.66 -8.83
C VAL A 23 -11.82 -6.37 -9.67
N PRO A 24 -11.68 -6.06 -10.97
CA PRO A 24 -10.92 -6.88 -11.90
C PRO A 24 -9.42 -6.90 -11.60
N ASP A 25 -8.91 -5.83 -10.97
CA ASP A 25 -7.48 -5.62 -10.77
C ASP A 25 -7.02 -5.88 -9.32
N SER A 26 -7.91 -6.36 -8.44
CA SER A 26 -7.54 -6.69 -7.06
C SER A 26 -8.08 -8.02 -6.54
N LEU A 27 -7.35 -8.61 -5.60
CA LEU A 27 -7.65 -9.84 -4.90
C LEU A 27 -7.93 -9.54 -3.42
N PRO A 28 -8.83 -10.30 -2.76
CA PRO A 28 -8.97 -10.19 -1.30
C PRO A 28 -7.65 -10.61 -0.63
N VAL A 29 -7.24 -9.87 0.41
CA VAL A 29 -6.14 -10.29 1.28
C VAL A 29 -6.67 -11.37 2.24
N PRO A 30 -5.90 -12.43 2.54
CA PRO A 30 -6.32 -13.44 3.52
C PRO A 30 -6.60 -12.81 4.89
N PRO A 31 -7.75 -13.12 5.52
CA PRO A 31 -8.10 -12.64 6.87
C PRO A 31 -6.97 -12.78 7.88
N GLU A 32 -6.24 -13.90 7.86
CA GLU A 32 -5.17 -14.21 8.81
C GLU A 32 -3.98 -13.23 8.72
N ALA A 33 -3.90 -12.46 7.65
CA ALA A 33 -2.87 -11.46 7.43
C ALA A 33 -3.15 -10.12 8.14
N TYR A 34 -4.39 -9.87 8.56
CA TYR A 34 -4.78 -8.59 9.18
C TYR A 34 -5.77 -8.73 10.34
N GLU A 35 -6.49 -9.85 10.46
CA GLU A 35 -7.41 -10.12 11.57
C GLU A 35 -6.61 -10.56 12.80
N GLY A 36 -6.66 -9.72 13.82
CA GLY A 36 -6.08 -9.94 15.14
C GLY A 36 -6.73 -8.98 16.13
N ASP A 37 -6.36 -9.07 17.41
CA ASP A 37 -7.01 -8.30 18.50
C ASP A 37 -6.96 -6.77 18.30
N GLU A 38 -6.05 -6.28 17.45
CA GLU A 38 -5.81 -4.85 17.18
C GLU A 38 -6.36 -4.36 15.82
N PHE A 39 -7.05 -5.20 15.03
CA PHE A 39 -7.59 -4.76 13.75
C PHE A 39 -8.79 -3.83 13.94
N PHE A 40 -8.54 -2.52 13.86
CA PHE A 40 -9.53 -1.48 14.13
C PHE A 40 -10.47 -1.19 12.96
N CYS A 41 -10.20 -1.76 11.78
CA CYS A 41 -10.89 -1.41 10.54
C CYS A 41 -12.05 -2.38 10.24
N GLN A 42 -13.15 -1.87 9.68
CA GLN A 42 -14.26 -2.70 9.18
C GLN A 42 -14.12 -3.03 7.69
N PHE A 43 -13.17 -2.42 7.00
CA PHE A 43 -12.93 -2.69 5.58
C PHE A 43 -12.18 -4.00 5.40
N THR A 44 -12.61 -4.80 4.42
CA THR A 44 -11.87 -5.99 3.99
C THR A 44 -10.75 -5.56 3.02
N PRO A 45 -9.47 -5.64 3.43
CA PRO A 45 -8.37 -5.20 2.58
C PRO A 45 -8.27 -6.05 1.32
N ARG A 46 -7.82 -5.39 0.25
CA ARG A 46 -7.55 -6.00 -1.05
C ARG A 46 -6.14 -5.64 -1.48
N ILE A 47 -5.56 -6.47 -2.34
CA ILE A 47 -4.25 -6.24 -2.94
C ILE A 47 -4.38 -6.24 -4.45
N HIS A 48 -3.61 -5.39 -5.14
CA HIS A 48 -3.53 -5.41 -6.58
C HIS A 48 -3.11 -6.80 -7.09
N ARG A 49 -3.79 -7.33 -8.11
CA ARG A 49 -3.53 -8.69 -8.65
C ARG A 49 -2.08 -8.85 -9.15
N ASP A 50 -1.54 -7.78 -9.71
CA ASP A 50 -0.18 -7.68 -10.24
C ASP A 50 0.78 -7.05 -9.22
N SER A 51 0.65 -7.39 -7.93
CA SER A 51 1.44 -6.82 -6.83
C SER A 51 2.96 -6.92 -7.04
N HIS A 52 3.43 -7.97 -7.73
CA HIS A 52 4.82 -8.15 -8.13
C HIS A 52 5.38 -6.97 -8.95
N LEU A 53 4.53 -6.24 -9.69
CA LEU A 53 4.95 -5.02 -10.39
C LEU A 53 5.30 -3.95 -9.37
N ALA A 54 4.44 -3.71 -8.37
CA ALA A 54 4.73 -2.76 -7.30
C ALA A 54 6.02 -3.11 -6.57
N ASP A 55 6.23 -4.39 -6.24
CA ASP A 55 7.48 -4.88 -5.63
C ASP A 55 8.70 -4.57 -6.51
N SER A 56 8.58 -4.77 -7.83
CA SER A 56 9.63 -4.45 -8.80
C SER A 56 9.95 -2.95 -8.82
N GLY A 57 8.92 -2.09 -8.74
CA GLY A 57 9.08 -0.63 -8.67
C GLY A 57 9.82 -0.19 -7.40
N CYS A 58 9.47 -0.76 -6.25
CA CYS A 58 10.18 -0.51 -4.99
C CYS A 58 11.64 -0.99 -5.07
N TRP A 59 11.89 -2.20 -5.57
CA TRP A 59 13.26 -2.71 -5.70
C TRP A 59 14.12 -1.88 -6.65
N GLN A 60 13.56 -1.44 -7.79
CA GLN A 60 14.28 -0.57 -8.70
C GLN A 60 14.64 0.76 -8.03
N CYS A 61 13.73 1.34 -7.22
CA CYS A 61 14.03 2.55 -6.45
C CYS A 61 15.21 2.35 -5.49
N GLN A 62 15.26 1.21 -4.79
CA GLN A 62 16.37 0.88 -3.89
C GLN A 62 17.69 0.75 -4.65
N LEU A 63 17.69 0.09 -5.81
CA LEU A 63 18.89 -0.02 -6.66
C LEU A 63 19.36 1.36 -7.15
N ASP A 64 18.46 2.18 -7.66
CA ASP A 64 18.78 3.52 -8.15
C ASP A 64 19.31 4.43 -7.03
N LEU A 65 18.73 4.35 -5.83
CA LEU A 65 19.22 5.08 -4.65
C LEU A 65 20.64 4.64 -4.27
N LEU A 66 20.94 3.34 -4.35
CA LEU A 66 22.28 2.81 -4.08
C LEU A 66 23.30 3.23 -5.13
N ASP A 67 22.92 3.22 -6.40
CA ASP A 67 23.79 3.60 -7.51
C ASP A 67 23.91 5.13 -7.67
N SER A 68 23.06 5.89 -7.00
CA SER A 68 23.11 7.36 -7.00
C SER A 68 24.39 7.89 -6.34
N GLN A 69 24.67 9.18 -6.54
CA GLN A 69 25.75 9.89 -5.86
C GLN A 69 25.22 10.97 -4.92
N GLY A 70 26.04 11.34 -3.94
CA GLY A 70 25.72 12.45 -3.03
C GLY A 70 24.66 12.09 -2.00
N ARG A 71 23.65 12.95 -1.84
CA ARG A 71 22.69 12.87 -0.73
C ARG A 71 21.77 11.64 -0.82
N ALA A 72 21.31 11.30 -2.02
CA ALA A 72 20.44 10.12 -2.23
C ALA A 72 21.16 8.81 -1.83
N HIS A 73 22.45 8.67 -2.16
CA HIS A 73 23.27 7.55 -1.72
C HIS A 73 23.45 7.52 -0.19
N ALA A 74 23.72 8.68 0.40
CA ALA A 74 23.86 8.80 1.86
C ALA A 74 22.55 8.41 2.58
N ASP A 75 21.40 8.78 2.02
CA ASP A 75 20.07 8.42 2.53
C ASP A 75 19.79 6.91 2.37
N ALA A 76 20.37 6.24 1.36
CA ALA A 76 20.28 4.79 1.17
C ALA A 76 21.11 3.98 2.19
N VAL A 77 22.27 4.51 2.63
CA VAL A 77 23.23 3.84 3.54
C VAL A 77 22.87 4.09 5.02
N ARG A 78 21.57 4.15 5.32
CA ARG A 78 21.01 4.84 6.49
C ARG A 78 21.29 4.25 7.87
N ASN A 79 22.06 3.17 7.97
CA ASN A 79 22.48 2.65 9.26
C ASN A 79 23.91 2.11 9.18
N ARG A 80 24.89 2.96 9.52
CA ARG A 80 26.34 2.63 9.52
C ARG A 80 26.69 1.39 10.35
N SER A 81 25.78 0.94 11.22
CA SER A 81 25.89 -0.25 12.07
C SER A 81 24.97 -1.41 11.69
N ASN A 82 24.00 -1.21 10.80
CA ASN A 82 23.04 -2.23 10.40
C ASN A 82 22.91 -2.18 8.88
N LYS A 83 23.41 -3.18 8.15
CA LYS A 83 23.34 -3.26 6.68
C LYS A 83 21.92 -3.46 6.13
N SER A 84 20.88 -3.15 6.92
CA SER A 84 19.51 -3.15 6.46
C SER A 84 19.27 -1.82 5.75
N TYR A 85 19.13 -1.89 4.44
CA TYR A 85 18.64 -0.81 3.59
C TYR A 85 17.35 -0.23 4.18
N ALA A 86 17.11 1.07 4.01
CA ALA A 86 15.88 1.70 4.49
C ALA A 86 14.69 1.12 3.73
N VAL A 87 14.09 0.05 4.26
CA VAL A 87 12.93 -0.61 3.65
C VAL A 87 11.72 0.30 3.89
N GLY A 88 11.17 0.89 2.84
CA GLY A 88 9.98 1.74 2.91
C GLY A 88 8.70 0.94 2.76
N CYS A 89 8.27 0.73 1.52
CA CYS A 89 6.98 0.12 1.16
C CYS A 89 7.06 -1.39 0.97
N ILE A 90 8.24 -1.98 0.88
CA ILE A 90 8.40 -3.41 0.59
C ILE A 90 7.91 -4.24 1.78
N ASN A 91 6.97 -5.14 1.53
CA ASN A 91 6.49 -6.10 2.51
C ASN A 91 6.35 -7.48 1.85
N PRO A 92 7.29 -8.41 2.10
CA PRO A 92 7.31 -9.72 1.45
C PRO A 92 6.24 -10.68 1.98
N THR A 93 5.59 -10.36 3.11
CA THR A 93 4.59 -11.24 3.72
C THR A 93 3.23 -11.12 3.02
N VAL A 94 2.79 -9.89 2.77
CA VAL A 94 1.44 -9.60 2.25
C VAL A 94 1.43 -8.80 0.95
N GLY A 95 2.57 -8.26 0.53
CA GLY A 95 2.73 -7.38 -0.64
C GLY A 95 2.96 -5.92 -0.24
N SER A 96 3.57 -5.15 -1.15
CA SER A 96 3.97 -3.76 -0.87
C SER A 96 2.80 -2.86 -0.45
N PHE A 97 3.13 -1.80 0.30
CA PHE A 97 2.17 -0.78 0.73
C PHE A 97 1.35 -0.22 -0.45
N THR A 98 2.00 0.08 -1.59
CA THR A 98 1.30 0.60 -2.77
C THR A 98 0.32 -0.41 -3.36
N ALA A 99 0.66 -1.70 -3.39
CA ALA A 99 -0.24 -2.73 -3.89
C ALA A 99 -1.48 -2.91 -3.01
N LEU A 100 -1.37 -2.65 -1.70
CA LEU A 100 -2.47 -2.68 -0.74
C LEU A 100 -3.33 -1.41 -0.79
N CYS A 101 -2.70 -0.23 -0.85
CA CYS A 101 -3.41 1.06 -0.83
C CYS A 101 -4.02 1.46 -2.17
N ALA A 102 -3.40 1.04 -3.28
CA ALA A 102 -3.85 1.32 -4.63
C ALA A 102 -4.18 0.00 -5.35
N SER A 103 -5.02 -0.83 -4.72
CA SER A 103 -5.36 -2.17 -5.21
C SER A 103 -6.04 -2.18 -6.58
N GLU A 104 -6.62 -1.05 -7.00
CA GLU A 104 -7.26 -0.86 -8.32
C GLU A 104 -6.47 0.10 -9.23
N ALA A 105 -5.17 0.29 -8.95
CA ALA A 105 -4.32 1.08 -9.82
C ALA A 105 -4.35 0.56 -11.27
N ILE A 106 -4.18 1.46 -12.22
CA ILE A 106 -3.93 1.09 -13.62
C ILE A 106 -2.63 0.26 -13.63
N PRO A 107 -2.64 -1.01 -14.09
CA PRO A 107 -1.49 -1.92 -13.99
C PRO A 107 -0.20 -1.34 -14.58
N GLU A 108 -0.29 -0.63 -15.70
CA GLU A 108 0.84 0.00 -16.39
C GLU A 108 1.50 1.12 -15.58
N ARG A 109 0.81 1.64 -14.55
CA ARG A 109 1.29 2.73 -13.68
C ARG A 109 1.77 2.22 -12.33
N LEU A 110 1.43 0.99 -11.95
CA LEU A 110 1.71 0.43 -10.63
C LEU A 110 3.21 0.43 -10.32
N ALA A 111 4.01 0.02 -11.31
CA ALA A 111 5.46 0.24 -11.46
C ALA A 111 5.96 1.55 -10.87
N LEU A 112 5.62 2.60 -11.60
CA LEU A 112 6.09 3.95 -11.39
C LEU A 112 5.57 4.54 -10.08
N ILE A 113 4.31 4.28 -9.73
CA ILE A 113 3.73 4.77 -8.48
C ILE A 113 4.49 4.16 -7.29
N SER A 114 4.71 2.85 -7.29
CA SER A 114 5.41 2.17 -6.19
C SER A 114 6.85 2.66 -6.04
N TYR A 115 7.54 2.91 -7.15
CA TYR A 115 8.87 3.55 -7.14
C TYR A 115 8.86 4.91 -6.43
N ILE A 116 7.90 5.78 -6.77
CA ILE A 116 7.80 7.13 -6.20
C ILE A 116 7.46 7.06 -4.70
N VAL A 117 6.57 6.15 -4.30
CA VAL A 117 6.18 5.99 -2.89
C VAL A 117 7.36 5.43 -2.08
N GLU A 118 8.12 4.46 -2.60
CA GLU A 118 9.34 3.96 -1.95
C GLU A 118 10.33 5.09 -1.68
N TYR A 119 10.61 5.91 -2.70
CA TYR A 119 11.45 7.10 -2.58
C TYR A 119 10.94 8.04 -1.48
N ALA A 120 9.62 8.29 -1.45
CA ALA A 120 9.01 9.15 -0.44
C ALA A 120 9.23 8.64 0.98
N TYR A 121 9.09 7.33 1.23
CA TYR A 121 9.36 6.73 2.55
C TYR A 121 10.83 6.88 2.96
N VAL A 122 11.77 6.56 2.07
CA VAL A 122 13.20 6.70 2.34
C VAL A 122 13.54 8.15 2.71
N HIS A 123 12.95 9.12 2.01
CA HIS A 123 13.18 10.54 2.25
C HIS A 123 12.45 11.14 3.45
N ASP A 124 11.26 10.65 3.81
CA ASP A 124 10.50 11.12 4.97
C ASP A 124 11.32 10.91 6.25
N ASP A 125 11.82 9.70 6.42
CA ASP A 125 12.61 9.34 7.57
C ASP A 125 13.96 10.11 7.63
N GLY A 126 14.50 10.55 6.48
CA GLY A 126 15.75 11.32 6.40
C GLY A 126 15.71 12.63 7.18
N LYS A 127 14.53 13.22 7.38
CA LYS A 127 14.36 14.47 8.12
C LYS A 127 14.57 14.31 9.63
N ILE A 128 14.25 13.16 10.21
CA ILE A 128 14.38 12.92 11.66
C ILE A 128 15.86 12.86 12.08
N PHE A 129 16.74 12.29 11.25
CA PHE A 129 18.18 12.23 11.55
C PHE A 129 18.86 13.59 11.47
N ALA A 130 18.50 14.43 10.49
CA ALA A 130 19.02 15.80 10.40
C ALA A 130 18.62 16.64 11.63
N THR A 131 17.40 16.47 12.13
CA THR A 131 16.94 17.14 13.36
C THR A 131 17.68 16.62 14.60
N LEU A 132 17.98 15.32 14.69
CA LEU A 132 18.70 14.73 15.82
C LEU A 132 20.20 15.10 15.84
N GLU A 133 20.86 15.21 14.68
CA GLU A 133 22.26 15.69 14.59
C GLU A 133 22.37 17.17 14.98
N LEU A 134 21.42 18.01 14.55
CA LEU A 134 21.36 19.41 14.95
C LEU A 134 21.21 19.57 16.47
N LEU A 135 20.41 18.72 17.12
CA LEU A 135 20.25 18.72 18.58
C LEU A 135 21.51 18.25 19.34
N LYS A 136 22.32 17.37 18.74
CA LYS A 136 23.60 16.92 19.34
C LYS A 136 24.72 17.95 19.23
N CYS A 137 24.67 18.87 18.26
CA CYS A 137 25.63 19.96 18.11
C CYS A 137 25.36 21.19 19.01
N THR A 138 24.27 21.17 19.78
CA THR A 138 23.88 22.26 20.71
C THR A 138 24.28 22.04 22.17
N HIS A 139 25.13 21.05 22.47
CA HIS A 139 25.69 20.81 23.81
C HIS A 139 27.22 20.66 23.76
#